data_AF-A0A2N1QU61-F1
#
_entry.id   AF-A0A2N1QU61-F1
#
_cell.length_a   1.000
_cell.length_b   1.000
_cell.length_c   1.000
_cell.angle_alpha   90.00
_cell.angle_beta   90.00
_cell.angle_gamma   90.00
#
_symmetry.space_group_name_H-M   'P 1'
#
loop_
_entity.id
_entity.type
_entity.pdbx_description
1 polymer ?
#
loop_
_entity_poly.entity_id
_entity_poly.type
_entity_poly.pdbx_seq_one_letter_code
_entity_poly.pdbx_strand_id
1 'polypeptide(L)'
;MIYLIAVWLLQDFVQVFLMGFFIVPNIFLMMLLLLSLLPATRKEKQIILIWAAFAGGLLWDFRWTNLPGLTAALNAGLVSASCFLWYKIPAQGRTVVFFTFILIASILFSGFAHFALWTVPSQVALRQFFVQQLLGVPLVIVFSLIYWKVSDRNV
;
A
#
# COMPACT_ATOMS: atom_id res chain seq x y z
N MET A 1 -5.02 8.91 12.29
CA MET A 1 -3.77 9.64 11.97
C MET A 1 -2.58 9.08 12.73
N ILE A 2 -2.65 8.94 14.07
CA ILE A 2 -1.58 8.30 14.87
C ILE A 2 -1.16 6.91 14.34
N TYR A 3 -2.12 6.07 13.97
CA TYR A 3 -1.84 4.74 13.41
C TYR A 3 -1.09 4.77 12.07
N LEU A 4 -1.33 5.79 11.23
CA LEU A 4 -0.63 5.93 9.95
C LEU A 4 0.83 6.30 10.18
N ILE A 5 1.10 7.20 11.14
CA ILE A 5 2.45 7.58 11.53
C ILE A 5 3.18 6.37 12.11
N ALA A 6 2.53 5.62 13.01
CA ALA A 6 3.10 4.41 13.60
C ALA A 6 3.44 3.35 12.54
N VAL A 7 2.54 3.11 11.57
CA VAL A 7 2.79 2.15 10.48
C VAL A 7 3.87 2.65 9.53
N TRP A 8 3.93 3.95 9.24
CA TRP A 8 4.99 4.54 8.43
C TRP A 8 6.37 4.35 9.10
N LEU A 9 6.46 4.64 10.41
CA LEU A 9 7.68 4.41 11.19
C LEU A 9 8.04 2.93 11.31
N LEU A 10 7.04 2.06 11.48
CA LEU A 10 7.25 0.62 11.52
C LEU A 10 7.80 0.10 10.19
N GLN A 11 7.22 0.54 9.07
CA GLN A 11 7.73 0.19 7.74
C GLN A 11 9.17 0.66 7.58
N ASP A 12 9.48 1.90 7.96
CA ASP A 12 10.84 2.43 7.87
C ASP A 12 11.82 1.63 8.73
N PHE A 13 11.45 1.32 9.98
CA PHE A 13 12.26 0.52 10.87
C PHE A 13 12.53 -0.88 10.31
N VAL A 14 11.49 -1.54 9.80
CA VAL A 14 11.60 -2.88 9.19
C VAL A 14 12.46 -2.82 7.93
N GLN A 15 12.35 -1.76 7.12
CA GLN A 15 13.20 -1.54 5.95
C GLN A 15 14.68 -1.33 6.32
N VAL A 16 14.97 -0.55 7.36
CA VAL A 16 16.34 -0.35 7.86
C VAL A 16 16.89 -1.67 8.42
N PHE A 17 16.11 -2.38 9.24
CA PHE A 17 16.55 -3.63 9.88
C PHE A 17 16.86 -4.74 8.86
N LEU A 18 16.11 -4.79 7.76
CA LEU A 18 16.24 -5.82 6.73
C LEU A 18 17.04 -5.33 5.51
N MET A 19 17.59 -4.11 5.59
CA MET A 19 18.40 -3.53 4.53
C MET A 19 19.58 -4.45 4.20
N GLY A 20 19.73 -4.80 2.93
CA GLY A 20 20.75 -5.74 2.45
C GLY A 20 20.28 -7.19 2.32
N PHE A 21 19.16 -7.59 2.95
CA PHE A 21 18.56 -8.91 2.76
C PHE A 21 17.48 -8.89 1.67
N PHE A 22 16.47 -8.03 1.81
CA PHE A 22 15.40 -7.87 0.83
C PHE A 22 14.68 -6.53 1.00
N ILE A 23 13.89 -6.16 -0.01
CA ILE A 23 13.06 -4.95 0.02
C ILE A 23 11.73 -5.27 0.70
N VAL A 24 11.33 -4.46 1.68
CA VAL A 24 10.08 -4.66 2.43
C VAL A 24 8.89 -4.28 1.54
N PRO A 25 7.79 -5.06 1.55
CA PRO A 25 6.56 -4.67 0.88
C PRO A 25 6.01 -3.34 1.43
N ASN A 26 5.26 -2.60 0.63
CA ASN A 26 4.72 -1.29 1.01
C ASN A 26 3.53 -1.42 1.99
N ILE A 27 3.84 -1.69 3.26
CA ILE A 27 2.88 -1.87 4.37
C ILE A 27 2.06 -0.59 4.59
N PHE A 28 2.68 0.58 4.42
CA PHE A 28 2.02 1.87 4.54
C PHE A 28 0.90 2.03 3.50
N LEU A 29 1.16 1.69 2.24
CA LEU A 29 0.14 1.67 1.19
C LEU A 29 -0.98 0.67 1.51
N MET A 30 -0.65 -0.53 1.98
CA MET A 30 -1.66 -1.53 2.38
C MET A 30 -2.58 -0.99 3.47
N MET A 31 -2.02 -0.30 4.47
CA MET A 31 -2.79 0.33 5.54
C MET A 31 -3.67 1.48 5.06
N LEU A 32 -3.17 2.29 4.13
CA LEU A 32 -3.96 3.35 3.51
C LEU A 32 -5.15 2.80 2.73
N LEU A 33 -4.94 1.73 1.95
CA LEU A 33 -5.99 1.04 1.20
C LEU A 33 -7.02 0.41 2.13
N LEU A 34 -6.57 -0.24 3.22
CA LEU A 34 -7.47 -0.74 4.26
C LEU A 34 -8.37 0.38 4.78
N LEU A 35 -7.79 1.49 5.23
CA LEU A 35 -8.58 2.58 5.81
C LEU A 35 -9.46 3.30 4.80
N SER A 36 -9.05 3.40 3.53
CA SER A 36 -9.81 4.13 2.51
C SER A 36 -11.00 3.35 1.97
N LEU A 37 -10.89 2.01 1.90
CA LEU A 37 -11.89 1.12 1.31
C LEU A 37 -12.89 0.54 2.34
N LEU A 38 -12.72 0.85 3.63
CA LEU A 38 -13.68 0.45 4.67
C LEU A 38 -15.09 1.05 4.41
N PRO A 39 -16.18 0.31 4.69
CA PRO A 39 -17.55 0.77 4.45
C PRO A 39 -17.91 2.07 5.16
N ALA A 40 -17.39 2.26 6.39
CA ALA A 40 -17.66 3.44 7.21
C ALA A 40 -16.86 4.70 6.80
N THR A 41 -15.96 4.60 5.82
CA THR A 41 -15.10 5.72 5.43
C THR A 41 -15.84 6.69 4.52
N ARG A 42 -16.09 7.90 5.02
CA ARG A 42 -16.69 9.01 4.26
C ARG A 42 -15.71 9.58 3.23
N LYS A 43 -16.23 10.19 2.17
CA LYS A 43 -15.45 10.82 1.08
C LYS A 43 -14.41 11.83 1.58
N GLU A 44 -14.77 12.68 2.54
CA GLU A 44 -13.85 13.64 3.16
C GLU A 44 -12.63 12.96 3.78
N LYS A 45 -12.85 11.86 4.50
CA LYS A 45 -11.79 11.08 5.13
C LYS A 45 -10.91 10.40 4.10
N GLN A 46 -11.45 9.97 2.96
CA GLN A 46 -10.65 9.41 1.87
C GLN A 46 -9.75 10.45 1.23
N ILE A 47 -10.23 11.68 1.04
CA ILE A 47 -9.38 12.78 0.53
C ILE A 47 -8.20 13.01 1.47
N ILE A 48 -8.45 13.01 2.79
CA ILE A 48 -7.38 13.11 3.79
C ILE A 48 -6.41 11.92 3.68
N LEU A 49 -6.90 10.70 3.44
CA LEU A 49 -6.05 9.52 3.27
C LEU A 49 -5.22 9.57 1.98
N ILE A 50 -5.74 10.12 0.89
CA ILE A 50 -4.98 10.35 -0.35
C ILE A 50 -3.85 11.35 -0.09
N TRP A 51 -4.12 12.45 0.60
CA TRP A 51 -3.08 13.40 1.01
C TRP A 51 -2.07 12.79 1.98
N ALA A 52 -2.50 11.93 2.89
CA ALA A 52 -1.60 11.19 3.76
C ALA A 52 -0.70 10.22 2.98
N ALA A 53 -1.23 9.58 1.93
CA ALA A 53 -0.47 8.73 1.01
C ALA A 53 0.61 9.53 0.27
N PHE A 54 0.24 10.72 -0.21
CA PHE A 54 1.17 11.66 -0.84
C PHE A 54 2.26 12.10 0.13
N ALA A 55 1.89 12.64 1.29
CA ALA A 55 2.84 13.15 2.28
C ALA A 55 3.78 12.04 2.81
N GLY A 56 3.24 10.86 3.12
CA GLY A 56 4.05 9.72 3.58
C GLY A 56 4.99 9.20 2.49
N GLY A 57 4.57 9.21 1.22
CA GLY A 57 5.46 8.89 0.10
C GLY A 57 6.54 9.95 -0.13
N LEU A 58 6.23 11.23 0.05
CA LEU A 58 7.19 12.32 -0.10
C LEU A 58 8.28 12.27 0.97
N LEU A 59 7.90 12.00 2.23
CA LEU A 59 8.85 11.78 3.32
C LEU A 59 9.73 10.55 3.06
N TRP A 60 9.16 9.50 2.48
CA TRP A 60 9.91 8.32 2.08
C TRP A 60 10.95 8.65 0.99
N ASP A 61 10.55 9.43 -0.01
CA ASP A 61 11.43 9.83 -1.11
C ASP A 61 12.64 10.63 -0.60
N PHE A 62 12.41 11.59 0.32
CA PHE A 62 13.50 12.36 0.92
C PHE A 62 14.46 11.50 1.76
N ARG A 63 13.95 10.47 2.43
CA ARG A 63 14.76 9.63 3.31
C ARG A 63 15.63 8.63 2.55
N TRP A 64 15.07 7.98 1.54
CA TRP A 64 15.74 6.90 0.79
C TRP A 64 16.36 7.38 -0.53
N THR A 65 16.56 8.69 -0.70
CA THR A 65 17.18 9.33 -1.88
C THR A 65 16.53 8.95 -3.22
N ASN A 66 15.24 8.64 -3.18
CA ASN A 66 14.45 8.38 -4.39
C ASN A 66 14.13 9.71 -5.09
N LEU A 67 13.73 9.65 -6.36
CA LEU A 67 13.27 10.83 -7.09
C LEU A 67 12.12 11.50 -6.30
N PRO A 68 12.30 12.74 -5.81
CA PRO A 68 11.33 13.39 -4.94
C PRO A 68 9.94 13.43 -5.56
N GLY A 69 8.95 12.87 -4.87
CA GLY A 69 7.56 12.92 -5.27
C GLY A 69 7.09 11.74 -6.13
N LEU A 70 7.97 10.83 -6.55
CA LEU A 70 7.58 9.68 -7.36
C LEU A 70 6.87 8.60 -6.51
N THR A 71 7.38 8.26 -5.32
CA THR A 71 6.68 7.36 -4.40
C THR A 71 5.41 8.02 -3.86
N ALA A 72 5.46 9.34 -3.63
CA ALA A 72 4.28 10.13 -3.29
C ALA A 72 3.17 10.02 -4.34
N ALA A 73 3.51 10.24 -5.61
CA ALA A 73 2.57 10.15 -6.73
C ALA A 73 2.04 8.74 -6.93
N LEU A 74 2.90 7.71 -6.82
CA LEU A 74 2.48 6.31 -6.92
C LEU A 74 1.52 5.92 -5.81
N ASN A 75 1.83 6.22 -4.55
CA ASN A 75 0.96 5.90 -3.42
C ASN A 75 -0.38 6.64 -3.51
N ALA A 76 -0.35 7.96 -3.73
CA ALA A 76 -1.55 8.76 -3.85
C ALA A 76 -2.40 8.35 -5.07
N GLY A 77 -1.76 8.07 -6.19
CA GLY A 77 -2.40 7.58 -7.42
C GLY A 77 -3.07 6.22 -7.21
N LEU A 78 -2.37 5.26 -6.58
CA LEU A 78 -2.91 3.93 -6.28
C LEU A 78 -4.09 4.00 -5.31
N VAL A 79 -4.02 4.81 -4.25
CA VAL A 79 -5.14 4.99 -3.32
C VAL A 79 -6.32 5.66 -4.03
N SER A 80 -6.08 6.68 -4.85
CA SER A 80 -7.12 7.37 -5.61
C SER A 80 -7.81 6.45 -6.62
N ALA A 81 -7.02 5.68 -7.39
CA ALA A 81 -7.51 4.71 -8.36
C ALA A 81 -8.31 3.60 -7.67
N SER A 82 -7.82 3.09 -6.53
CA SER A 82 -8.52 2.09 -5.74
C SER A 82 -9.86 2.60 -5.21
N CYS A 83 -9.90 3.82 -4.66
CA CYS A 83 -11.14 4.47 -4.23
C CYS A 83 -12.12 4.64 -5.40
N PHE A 84 -11.62 5.09 -6.56
CA PHE A 84 -12.45 5.25 -7.77
C PHE A 84 -13.08 3.92 -8.20
N LEU A 85 -12.29 2.85 -8.30
CA LEU A 85 -12.77 1.51 -8.64
C LEU A 85 -13.78 1.00 -7.59
N TRP A 86 -13.51 1.22 -6.31
CA TRP A 86 -14.38 0.80 -5.22
C TRP A 86 -15.78 1.42 -5.26
N TYR A 87 -15.87 2.68 -5.66
CA TYR A 87 -17.15 3.37 -5.81
C TYR A 87 -17.92 2.99 -7.06
N LYS A 88 -17.25 2.46 -8.08
CA LYS A 88 -17.93 1.91 -9.26
C LYS A 88 -18.60 0.57 -8.96
N ILE A 89 -18.14 -0.15 -7.94
CA ILE A 89 -18.74 -1.40 -7.49
C ILE A 89 -19.98 -1.09 -6.61
N PRO A 90 -21.13 -1.74 -6.85
CA PRO A 90 -22.33 -1.59 -6.02
C PRO A 90 -22.03 -2.04 -4.58
N ALA A 91 -22.75 -1.49 -3.60
CA ALA A 91 -22.48 -1.74 -2.18
C ALA A 91 -22.46 -3.24 -1.82
N GLN A 92 -23.33 -4.05 -2.45
CA GLN A 92 -23.39 -5.51 -2.27
C GLN A 92 -22.16 -6.25 -2.83
N GLY A 93 -21.47 -5.68 -3.82
CA GLY A 93 -20.26 -6.25 -4.43
C GLY A 93 -18.96 -5.91 -3.70
N ARG A 94 -19.01 -5.04 -2.69
CA ARG A 94 -17.84 -4.61 -1.89
C ARG A 94 -17.47 -5.66 -0.85
N THR A 95 -17.01 -6.80 -1.34
CA THR A 95 -16.63 -7.95 -0.50
C THR A 95 -15.14 -7.95 -0.17
N VAL A 96 -14.77 -8.75 0.83
CA VAL A 96 -13.37 -9.01 1.20
C VAL A 96 -12.55 -9.52 0.01
N VAL A 97 -13.17 -10.30 -0.89
CA VAL A 97 -12.51 -10.84 -2.08
C VAL A 97 -12.11 -9.73 -3.03
N PHE A 98 -13.01 -8.78 -3.31
CA PHE A 98 -12.69 -7.61 -4.14
C PHE A 98 -11.66 -6.69 -3.50
N PHE A 99 -11.73 -6.49 -2.18
CA PHE A 99 -10.70 -5.76 -1.45
C PHE A 99 -9.33 -6.43 -1.60
N THR A 100 -9.25 -7.74 -1.41
CA THR A 100 -8.03 -8.54 -1.59
C THR A 100 -7.47 -8.41 -3.00
N PHE A 101 -8.35 -8.44 -4.02
CA PHE A 101 -7.95 -8.26 -5.42
C PHE A 101 -7.31 -6.89 -5.67
N ILE A 102 -7.95 -5.81 -5.20
CA ILE A 102 -7.41 -4.45 -5.31
C ILE A 102 -6.08 -4.30 -4.56
N LEU A 103 -5.99 -4.91 -3.37
CA LEU A 103 -4.79 -4.88 -2.55
C LEU A 103 -3.62 -5.56 -3.26
N ILE A 104 -3.82 -6.79 -3.77
CA ILE A 104 -2.82 -7.52 -4.55
C ILE A 104 -2.38 -6.72 -5.78
N ALA A 105 -3.34 -6.19 -6.55
CA ALA A 105 -3.04 -5.40 -7.74
C ALA A 105 -2.20 -4.16 -7.41
N SER A 106 -2.52 -3.47 -6.31
CA SER A 106 -1.79 -2.28 -5.89
C SER A 106 -0.36 -2.59 -5.44
N ILE A 107 -0.14 -3.71 -4.75
CA ILE A 107 1.21 -4.12 -4.28
C ILE A 107 2.06 -4.61 -5.45
N LEU A 108 1.48 -5.41 -6.35
CA LEU A 108 2.16 -5.84 -7.57
C LEU A 108 2.58 -4.64 -8.41
N PHE A 109 1.66 -3.69 -8.61
CA PHE A 109 1.95 -2.47 -9.37
C PHE A 109 2.99 -1.60 -8.68
N SER A 110 2.88 -1.39 -7.37
CA SER A 110 3.86 -0.61 -6.59
C SER A 110 5.25 -1.24 -6.63
N GLY A 111 5.35 -2.57 -6.47
CA GLY A 111 6.62 -3.28 -6.56
C GLY A 111 7.19 -3.28 -7.98
N PHE A 112 6.35 -3.43 -9.00
CA PHE A 112 6.78 -3.35 -10.39
C PHE A 112 7.28 -1.95 -10.75
N ALA A 113 6.56 -0.90 -10.34
CA ALA A 113 6.99 0.48 -10.54
C ALA A 113 8.32 0.76 -9.84
N HIS A 114 8.52 0.21 -8.62
CA HIS A 114 9.78 0.34 -7.92
C HIS A 114 10.93 -0.35 -8.67
N PHE A 115 10.71 -1.58 -9.12
CA PHE A 115 11.68 -2.33 -9.92
C PHE A 115 12.03 -1.59 -11.22
N ALA A 116 11.01 -1.14 -11.97
CA ALA A 116 11.21 -0.50 -13.28
C ALA A 116 11.89 0.87 -13.21
N LEU A 117 11.62 1.66 -12.16
CA LEU A 117 12.06 3.06 -12.10
C LEU A 117 13.32 3.28 -11.24
N TRP A 118 13.62 2.39 -10.28
CA TRP A 118 14.75 2.56 -9.36
C TRP A 118 15.82 1.47 -9.42
N THR A 119 15.51 0.29 -9.96
CA THR A 119 16.49 -0.80 -9.96
C THR A 119 17.18 -0.93 -11.32
N VAL A 120 18.50 -1.08 -11.29
CA VAL A 120 19.26 -1.44 -12.49
C VAL A 120 18.90 -2.87 -12.86
N PRO A 121 18.47 -3.14 -14.12
CA PRO A 121 18.09 -4.48 -14.55
C PRO A 121 19.23 -5.48 -14.31
N SER A 122 19.03 -6.36 -13.33
CA SER A 122 20.00 -7.38 -12.94
C SER A 122 19.29 -8.61 -12.41
N GLN A 123 19.97 -9.77 -12.47
CA GLN A 123 19.47 -11.01 -11.89
C GLN A 123 19.16 -10.87 -10.39
N VAL A 124 19.93 -10.05 -9.67
CA VAL A 124 19.75 -9.79 -8.24
C VAL A 124 18.48 -8.97 -7.99
N ALA A 125 18.26 -7.90 -8.77
CA ALA A 125 17.06 -7.07 -8.66
C ALA A 125 15.78 -7.86 -8.96
N LEU A 126 15.81 -8.74 -9.97
CA LEU A 126 14.67 -9.62 -10.27
C LEU A 126 14.35 -10.57 -9.10
N ARG A 127 15.37 -11.19 -8.50
CA ARG A 127 15.18 -12.04 -7.31
C ARG A 127 14.58 -11.25 -6.15
N GLN A 128 15.08 -10.03 -5.89
CA GLN A 128 14.55 -9.16 -4.84
C GLN A 128 13.09 -8.78 -5.08
N PHE A 129 12.70 -8.52 -6.33
CA PHE A 129 11.30 -8.29 -6.70
C PHE A 129 10.43 -9.50 -6.35
N PHE A 130 10.81 -10.72 -6.76
CA PHE A 130 10.05 -11.93 -6.44
C PHE A 130 9.95 -12.19 -4.94
N VAL A 131 11.05 -12.01 -4.20
CA VAL A 131 11.06 -12.14 -2.73
C VAL A 131 10.11 -11.11 -2.11
N GLN A 132 10.15 -9.86 -2.55
CA GLN A 132 9.24 -8.82 -2.08
C GLN A 132 7.77 -9.19 -2.35
N GLN A 133 7.45 -9.71 -3.54
CA GLN A 133 6.08 -10.13 -3.86
C GLN A 133 5.63 -11.32 -3.00
N LEU A 134 6.49 -12.31 -2.79
CA LEU A 134 6.19 -13.46 -1.93
C LEU A 134 5.99 -13.05 -0.46
N LEU A 135 6.79 -12.12 0.06
CA LEU A 135 6.62 -11.56 1.40
C LEU A 135 5.38 -10.65 1.49
N GLY A 136 4.93 -10.10 0.37
CA GLY A 136 3.67 -9.35 0.28
C GLY A 136 2.44 -10.25 0.51
N VAL A 137 2.49 -11.52 0.09
CA VAL A 137 1.35 -12.47 0.24
C VAL A 137 0.86 -12.63 1.68
N PRO A 138 1.70 -12.95 2.69
CA PRO A 138 1.21 -13.08 4.06
C PRO A 138 0.65 -11.75 4.59
N LEU A 139 1.23 -10.62 4.20
CA LEU A 139 0.71 -9.30 4.58
C LEU A 139 -0.67 -9.05 3.96
N VAL A 140 -0.87 -9.37 2.68
CA VAL A 140 -2.19 -9.30 2.02
C VAL A 140 -3.21 -10.11 2.80
N ILE A 141 -2.88 -11.35 3.16
CA ILE A 141 -3.78 -12.22 3.93
C ILE A 141 -4.15 -11.55 5.26
N VAL A 142 -3.18 -11.02 6.00
CA VAL A 142 -3.42 -10.33 7.28
C VAL A 142 -4.34 -9.12 7.08
N PHE A 143 -4.05 -8.25 6.11
CA PHE A 143 -4.86 -7.06 5.83
C PHE A 143 -6.28 -7.42 5.37
N SER A 144 -6.45 -8.47 4.57
CA SER A 144 -7.76 -8.96 4.16
C SER A 144 -8.57 -9.55 5.32
N LEU A 145 -7.92 -10.28 6.25
CA LEU A 145 -8.58 -10.77 7.46
C LEU A 145 -9.00 -9.62 8.39
N ILE A 146 -8.17 -8.59 8.53
CA ILE A 146 -8.52 -7.38 9.27
C ILE A 146 -9.71 -6.69 8.60
N TYR A 147 -9.68 -6.53 7.27
CA TYR A 147 -10.78 -5.95 6.51
C TYR A 147 -12.09 -6.69 6.77
N TRP A 148 -12.08 -8.03 6.67
CA TRP A 148 -13.25 -8.86 6.93
C TRP A 148 -13.81 -8.63 8.33
N LYS A 149 -12.97 -8.72 9.36
CA LYS A 149 -13.37 -8.56 10.76
C LYS A 149 -13.92 -7.17 11.07
N VAL A 150 -13.38 -6.13 10.43
CA VAL A 150 -13.83 -4.74 10.63
C VAL A 150 -15.08 -4.45 9.80
N SER A 151 -15.20 -5.04 8.61
CA SER A 151 -16.40 -4.92 7.76
C SER A 151 -17.61 -5.52 8.46
N ASP A 152 -17.51 -6.76 8.97
CA ASP A 152 -18.63 -7.46 9.63
C ASP A 152 -19.14 -6.74 10.88
N ARG A 153 -18.30 -5.95 11.55
CA ARG A 153 -18.69 -5.16 12.73
C ARG A 153 -19.43 -3.86 12.40
N ASN A 154 -19.37 -3.40 11.15
CA ASN A 154 -19.90 -2.12 10.69
C ASN A 154 -21.10 -2.28 9.73
N VAL A 155 -21.58 -3.51 9.54
CA VAL A 155 -22.87 -3.83 8.89
C VAL A 155 -23.92 -3.94 9.98
#